data_AF-A0A835UJF1-F1
#
_entry.id   AF-A0A835UJF1-F1
#
_cell.length_a   1.000
_cell.length_b   1.000
_cell.length_c   1.000
_cell.angle_alpha   90.00
_cell.angle_beta   90.00
_cell.angle_gamma   90.00
#
_symmetry.space_group_name_H-M   'P 1'
#
loop_
_entity.id
_entity.type
_entity.pdbx_description
1 polymer ?
#
loop_
_entity_poly.entity_id
_entity_poly.type
_entity_poly.pdbx_seq_one_letter_code
_entity_poly.pdbx_strand_id
1 'polypeptide(L)'
;MNRFNVEPELLEGYNPEVPLLPRGLRGRSILMRHSPISQQSSLLYFASDEQVSQCYLRTHKIETIVLSVVKGNGTLGPGKHRAFSVISESRASDIFLRFFDTCETYKEYRKSQEPFVDMLKEPILEEITAKLVKRYQLNFTRQNVASLWFLCKQEASLLDITDQACGMFTASEVELLEWTDDMELFILKGYGKSINYRMAVPLLRDVFQSMEEAISAKEEKLKPVTLEKARLRFAHAETVVPFTCLLGLFLEGPEYTDGNSAFEQTQREEPLKLPPKPPQHRNWRGSTVAPFAGNTMLVLFHCSSNSTEGISTIQDYKSKYFVQVLHNEVPFPMPGCGDKDFCPLEVFKEGIVNPHLKHDFKSVCTLQSKAPELLPSKFPMPKNCSIVYKLANLIWRFFSRDSFDQKNEL
;
A
#
# COMPACT_ATOMS: atom_id res chain seq x y z
N MET A 1 37.51 2.28 -25.35
CA MET A 1 38.47 1.21 -25.01
C MET A 1 39.09 1.56 -23.67
N ASN A 2 38.68 0.86 -22.60
CA ASN A 2 39.56 0.24 -21.61
C ASN A 2 38.66 -0.46 -20.59
N ARG A 3 38.58 -1.79 -20.77
CA ARG A 3 37.95 -2.75 -19.88
C ARG A 3 38.88 -2.94 -18.69
N PHE A 4 38.34 -2.87 -17.48
CA PHE A 4 38.95 -3.61 -16.37
C PHE A 4 38.20 -4.93 -16.25
N ASN A 5 38.90 -5.99 -16.66
CA ASN A 5 38.58 -7.37 -16.34
C ASN A 5 38.83 -7.58 -14.84
N VAL A 6 37.87 -8.18 -14.15
CA VAL A 6 38.13 -8.99 -12.96
C VAL A 6 37.36 -10.29 -13.16
N GLU A 7 38.10 -11.39 -13.28
CA GLU A 7 37.59 -12.76 -13.36
C GLU A 7 36.89 -13.19 -12.06
N PRO A 8 35.97 -14.16 -12.12
CA PRO A 8 35.21 -14.61 -10.96
C PRO A 8 36.02 -15.59 -10.10
N GLU A 9 36.26 -15.25 -8.84
CA GLU A 9 36.64 -16.24 -7.83
C GLU A 9 35.44 -17.16 -7.54
N LEU A 10 35.64 -18.44 -7.88
CA LEU A 10 34.86 -19.57 -7.39
C LEU A 10 34.95 -19.63 -5.86
N LEU A 11 33.82 -19.41 -5.17
CA LEU A 11 33.65 -19.88 -3.81
C LEU A 11 32.78 -21.14 -3.83
N GLU A 12 33.46 -22.28 -3.84
CA GLU A 12 32.94 -23.57 -3.40
C GLU A 12 32.40 -23.45 -1.97
N GLY A 13 31.22 -24.03 -1.75
CA GLY A 13 30.56 -24.06 -0.44
C GLY A 13 29.10 -24.45 -0.53
N TYR A 14 28.76 -25.45 -1.35
CA TYR A 14 27.42 -26.04 -1.37
C TYR A 14 27.28 -26.98 -0.17
N ASN A 15 26.59 -26.55 0.87
CA ASN A 15 26.18 -27.40 1.99
C ASN A 15 24.74 -27.90 1.71
N PRO A 16 24.53 -29.18 1.38
CA PRO A 16 23.24 -29.69 0.90
C PRO A 16 22.18 -29.91 2.01
N GLU A 17 22.49 -29.61 3.28
CA GLU A 17 21.56 -29.88 4.40
C GLU A 17 20.76 -28.65 4.90
N VAL A 18 20.80 -27.51 4.21
CA VAL A 18 19.99 -26.34 4.58
C VAL A 18 18.78 -26.22 3.63
N PRO A 19 17.53 -26.29 4.13
CA PRO A 19 16.35 -26.09 3.30
C PRO A 19 16.43 -24.73 2.61
N LEU A 20 16.32 -24.74 1.28
CA LEU A 20 16.28 -23.55 0.45
C LEU A 20 15.10 -22.66 0.88
N LEU A 21 15.38 -21.57 1.60
CA LEU A 21 14.38 -20.57 2.00
C LEU A 21 13.59 -20.07 0.76
N PRO A 22 12.24 -20.03 0.81
CA PRO A 22 11.40 -19.52 -0.28
C PRO A 22 11.83 -18.10 -0.72
N ARG A 23 11.65 -17.65 -1.98
CA ARG A 23 12.13 -16.31 -2.42
C ARG A 23 11.49 -15.15 -1.67
N GLY A 24 10.29 -15.34 -1.13
CA GLY A 24 9.72 -14.45 -0.13
C GLY A 24 10.72 -14.14 0.99
N LEU A 25 11.53 -15.14 1.41
CA LEU A 25 12.64 -15.06 2.38
C LEU A 25 14.04 -14.83 1.73
N ARG A 26 14.28 -15.18 0.46
CA ARG A 26 15.57 -15.00 -0.21
C ARG A 26 15.78 -13.59 -0.79
N GLY A 27 14.72 -12.92 -1.25
CA GLY A 27 14.74 -11.47 -1.48
C GLY A 27 15.12 -10.69 -0.20
N ARG A 28 14.84 -11.26 0.98
CA ARG A 28 15.19 -10.68 2.30
C ARG A 28 16.67 -10.77 2.66
N SER A 29 17.50 -11.55 1.94
CA SER A 29 18.94 -11.72 2.24
C SER A 29 19.86 -10.77 1.45
N ILE A 30 19.41 -10.28 0.29
CA ILE A 30 20.17 -9.33 -0.57
C ILE A 30 19.83 -7.86 -0.23
N LEU A 31 18.70 -7.62 0.46
CA LEU A 31 18.08 -6.32 0.77
C LEU A 31 18.89 -5.34 1.66
N MET A 32 20.04 -5.74 2.21
CA MET A 32 20.91 -4.88 3.05
C MET A 32 22.37 -4.83 2.56
N ARG A 33 22.64 -5.12 1.28
CA ARG A 33 24.01 -4.98 0.72
C ARG A 33 24.32 -3.60 0.14
N HIS A 34 23.32 -2.79 -0.22
CA HIS A 34 23.54 -1.51 -0.94
C HIS A 34 22.94 -0.26 -0.27
N SER A 35 22.19 -0.39 0.83
CA SER A 35 21.87 0.70 1.76
C SER A 35 21.39 0.06 3.07
N PRO A 36 21.81 0.53 4.26
CA PRO A 36 21.41 -0.09 5.50
C PRO A 36 19.93 0.19 5.75
N ILE A 37 19.17 -0.86 6.07
CA ILE A 37 17.78 -0.83 6.56
C ILE A 37 16.70 -0.91 5.46
N SER A 38 16.30 -2.14 5.12
CA SER A 38 14.92 -2.45 4.71
C SER A 38 14.61 -3.92 4.99
N GLN A 39 13.40 -4.20 5.52
CA GLN A 39 12.82 -5.51 5.80
C GLN A 39 11.30 -5.46 5.61
N GLN A 40 10.68 -6.64 5.49
CA GLN A 40 9.35 -6.87 4.91
C GLN A 40 8.17 -6.83 5.90
N SER A 41 7.25 -5.92 5.64
CA SER A 41 5.77 -5.93 5.71
C SER A 41 5.38 -4.70 4.87
N SER A 42 4.10 -4.34 4.73
CA SER A 42 3.87 -3.01 4.19
C SER A 42 4.31 -1.96 5.22
N LEU A 43 5.53 -1.44 5.06
CA LEU A 43 6.18 -0.53 6.01
C LEU A 43 5.86 0.91 5.62
N LEU A 44 5.34 1.69 6.57
CA LEU A 44 5.61 3.13 6.55
C LEU A 44 6.91 3.39 7.30
N TYR A 45 7.89 3.93 6.61
CA TYR A 45 9.20 4.25 7.18
C TYR A 45 9.37 5.76 7.30
N PHE A 46 9.92 6.19 8.42
CA PHE A 46 10.50 7.52 8.59
C PHE A 46 11.94 7.28 9.00
N ALA A 47 12.92 7.93 8.35
CA ALA A 47 14.24 8.10 8.93
C ALA A 47 14.75 9.52 8.76
N SER A 48 15.63 9.91 9.67
CA SER A 48 16.53 11.04 9.55
C SER A 48 17.97 10.53 9.37
N ASP A 49 18.69 11.19 8.46
CA ASP A 49 20.05 10.84 8.05
C ASP A 49 21.06 11.24 9.13
N GLU A 50 21.36 10.32 10.06
CA GLU A 50 22.62 10.18 10.82
C GLU A 50 22.43 9.12 11.93
N GLN A 51 23.51 8.41 12.30
CA GLN A 51 23.57 7.29 13.28
C GLN A 51 22.37 7.16 14.24
N VAL A 52 21.57 6.11 14.02
CA VAL A 52 20.30 5.82 14.70
C VAL A 52 20.52 5.59 16.20
N SER A 53 19.87 6.38 17.06
CA SER A 53 19.95 6.27 18.53
C SER A 53 18.72 5.60 19.14
N GLN A 54 17.51 5.85 18.60
CA GLN A 54 16.25 5.24 19.07
C GLN A 54 15.24 5.05 17.90
N CYS A 55 14.64 3.85 17.81
CA CYS A 55 13.58 3.51 16.84
C CYS A 55 12.31 3.10 17.57
N TYR A 56 11.17 3.59 17.10
CA TYR A 56 9.85 3.17 17.56
C TYR A 56 9.20 2.24 16.54
N LEU A 57 8.63 1.14 17.01
CA LEU A 57 7.90 0.18 16.20
C LEU A 57 6.43 0.22 16.58
N ARG A 58 5.55 0.42 15.61
CA ARG A 58 4.10 0.31 15.79
C ARG A 58 3.57 -0.85 14.96
N THR A 59 2.84 -1.76 15.61
CA THR A 59 2.31 -2.97 14.98
C THR A 59 1.05 -3.46 15.68
N HIS A 60 0.22 -4.19 14.94
CA HIS A 60 -0.95 -4.89 15.45
C HIS A 60 -0.71 -6.41 15.61
N LYS A 61 0.24 -7.01 14.85
CA LYS A 61 0.41 -8.48 14.77
C LYS A 61 1.86 -8.91 15.06
N ILE A 62 2.02 -10.01 15.80
CA ILE A 62 3.34 -10.57 16.19
C ILE A 62 4.11 -11.13 14.98
N GLU A 63 3.43 -11.74 14.00
CA GLU A 63 4.07 -12.21 12.75
C GLU A 63 4.84 -11.09 12.04
N THR A 64 4.33 -9.86 12.14
CA THR A 64 4.95 -8.63 11.62
C THR A 64 6.21 -8.22 12.40
N ILE A 65 6.24 -8.50 13.71
CA ILE A 65 7.38 -8.24 14.60
C ILE A 65 8.49 -9.28 14.38
N VAL A 66 8.15 -10.56 14.26
CA VAL A 66 9.12 -11.66 14.12
C VAL A 66 9.92 -11.54 12.82
N LEU A 67 9.34 -10.96 11.77
CA LEU A 67 10.06 -10.63 10.53
C LEU A 67 11.05 -9.46 10.65
N SER A 68 10.90 -8.62 11.69
CA SER A 68 11.69 -7.39 11.91
C SER A 68 12.92 -7.60 12.80
N VAL A 69 13.07 -8.79 13.41
CA VAL A 69 14.20 -9.09 14.30
C VAL A 69 15.40 -9.47 13.44
N VAL A 70 16.27 -8.48 13.24
CA VAL A 70 17.58 -8.60 12.58
C VAL A 70 18.42 -9.68 13.27
N LYS A 71 18.59 -10.82 12.59
CA LYS A 71 19.61 -11.82 12.93
C LYS A 71 20.68 -11.81 11.84
N GLY A 72 21.84 -11.23 12.16
CA GLY A 72 23.09 -11.46 11.40
C GLY A 72 23.61 -10.31 10.53
N ASN A 73 22.78 -9.36 10.06
CA ASN A 73 23.17 -8.31 9.10
C ASN A 73 22.83 -6.89 9.57
N GLY A 74 23.84 -6.02 9.64
CA GLY A 74 23.74 -4.60 10.02
C GLY A 74 24.87 -4.13 10.95
N THR A 75 25.09 -2.82 11.04
CA THR A 75 26.12 -2.17 11.90
C THR A 75 25.61 -1.89 13.33
N LEU A 76 24.60 -2.62 13.80
CA LEU A 76 23.87 -2.37 15.06
C LEU A 76 24.68 -2.77 16.33
N GLY A 77 25.88 -2.22 16.47
CA GLY A 77 26.78 -2.42 17.62
C GLY A 77 27.43 -3.81 17.66
N PRO A 78 28.27 -4.07 18.69
CA PRO A 78 29.04 -5.32 18.81
C PRO A 78 28.16 -6.58 18.90
N GLY A 79 26.95 -6.43 19.45
CA GLY A 79 25.99 -7.53 19.62
C GLY A 79 25.07 -7.77 18.42
N LYS A 80 25.13 -6.96 17.35
CA LYS A 80 24.23 -7.03 16.17
C LYS A 80 22.72 -7.02 16.51
N HIS A 81 22.35 -6.53 17.69
CA HIS A 81 20.99 -6.45 18.18
C HIS A 81 20.73 -5.06 18.74
N ARG A 82 19.55 -4.50 18.45
CA ARG A 82 19.08 -3.23 19.02
C ARG A 82 17.68 -3.42 19.56
N ALA A 83 17.49 -3.08 20.84
CA ALA A 83 16.16 -3.02 21.43
C ALA A 83 15.35 -1.88 20.79
N PHE A 84 14.07 -2.14 20.53
CA PHE A 84 13.11 -1.17 20.02
C PHE A 84 11.88 -1.16 20.93
N SER A 85 11.32 0.02 21.16
CA SER A 85 10.04 0.15 21.85
C SER A 85 8.91 -0.23 20.89
N VAL A 86 8.10 -1.21 21.28
CA VAL A 86 6.91 -1.63 20.54
C VAL A 86 5.69 -0.97 21.14
N ILE A 87 4.94 -0.25 20.32
CA ILE A 87 3.62 0.27 20.65
C ILE A 87 2.61 -0.55 19.86
N SER A 88 1.66 -1.16 20.58
CA SER A 88 0.57 -1.93 19.98
C SER A 88 -0.76 -1.46 20.54
N GLU A 89 -1.75 -1.35 19.66
CA GLU A 89 -3.14 -1.04 20.00
C GLU A 89 -4.03 -2.27 19.76
N SER A 90 -5.23 -2.26 20.34
CA SER A 90 -6.20 -3.33 20.08
C SER A 90 -6.76 -3.25 18.65
N ARG A 91 -7.23 -4.38 18.09
CA ARG A 91 -7.85 -4.38 16.74
C ARG A 91 -9.06 -3.45 16.66
N ALA A 92 -9.76 -3.30 17.78
CA ALA A 92 -11.01 -2.55 17.87
C ALA A 92 -10.80 -1.04 18.01
N SER A 93 -9.59 -0.59 18.36
CA SER A 93 -9.30 0.82 18.66
C SER A 93 -8.22 1.46 17.78
N ASP A 94 -7.49 0.67 16.99
CA ASP A 94 -6.37 1.19 16.20
C ASP A 94 -6.83 1.96 14.95
N ILE A 95 -7.06 3.26 15.11
CA ILE A 95 -7.42 4.18 14.03
C ILE A 95 -6.23 4.60 13.14
N PHE A 96 -5.02 4.12 13.41
CA PHE A 96 -3.83 4.50 12.66
C PHE A 96 -3.40 3.40 11.69
N LEU A 97 -3.33 2.15 12.14
CA LEU A 97 -2.90 1.02 11.32
C LEU A 97 -4.05 0.09 10.94
N ARG A 98 -5.21 0.17 11.60
CA ARG A 98 -6.39 -0.69 11.38
C ARG A 98 -7.67 0.12 11.22
N PHE A 99 -7.58 1.35 10.72
CA PHE A 99 -8.74 2.22 10.50
C PHE A 99 -9.85 1.56 9.68
N PHE A 100 -9.49 0.63 8.79
CA PHE A 100 -10.43 -0.10 7.94
C PHE A 100 -11.29 -1.10 8.71
N ASP A 101 -10.86 -1.58 9.87
CA ASP A 101 -11.68 -2.42 10.75
C ASP A 101 -12.53 -1.62 11.72
N THR A 102 -12.09 -0.42 12.10
CA THR A 102 -12.79 0.43 13.07
C THR A 102 -13.81 1.36 12.39
N CYS A 103 -13.70 1.58 11.07
CA CYS A 103 -14.58 2.46 10.33
C CYS A 103 -15.87 1.75 9.84
N GLU A 104 -17.01 1.99 10.49
CA GLU A 104 -18.28 1.35 10.11
C GLU A 104 -18.77 1.78 8.73
N THR A 105 -18.69 3.08 8.41
CA THR A 105 -19.07 3.60 7.08
C THR A 105 -18.31 2.91 5.95
N TYR A 106 -17.01 2.68 6.12
CA TYR A 106 -16.20 1.97 5.13
C TYR A 106 -16.58 0.49 5.04
N LYS A 107 -16.86 -0.18 6.17
CA LYS A 107 -17.31 -1.58 6.17
C LYS A 107 -18.65 -1.76 5.45
N GLU A 108 -19.59 -0.84 5.63
CA GLU A 108 -20.86 -0.85 4.87
C GLU A 108 -20.65 -0.56 3.39
N TYR A 109 -19.80 0.43 3.07
CA TYR A 109 -19.42 0.73 1.70
C TYR A 109 -18.84 -0.50 1.00
N ARG A 110 -17.86 -1.17 1.60
CA ARG A 110 -17.24 -2.40 1.11
C ARG A 110 -18.28 -3.47 0.81
N LYS A 111 -19.12 -3.81 1.80
CA LYS A 111 -20.20 -4.80 1.64
C LYS A 111 -21.15 -4.46 0.50
N SER A 112 -21.43 -3.18 0.29
CA SER A 112 -22.34 -2.73 -0.78
C SER A 112 -21.70 -2.77 -2.17
N GLN A 113 -20.38 -2.57 -2.28
CA GLN A 113 -19.67 -2.45 -3.55
C GLN A 113 -19.07 -3.77 -4.05
N GLU A 114 -18.73 -4.70 -3.16
CA GLU A 114 -18.17 -6.02 -3.52
C GLU A 114 -18.97 -6.74 -4.62
N PRO A 115 -20.32 -6.85 -4.55
CA PRO A 115 -21.09 -7.50 -5.60
C PRO A 115 -20.98 -6.80 -6.98
N PHE A 116 -20.85 -5.47 -6.98
CA PHE A 116 -20.66 -4.71 -8.21
C PHE A 116 -19.27 -4.97 -8.80
N VAL A 117 -18.24 -5.05 -7.96
CA VAL A 117 -16.88 -5.40 -8.40
C VAL A 117 -16.84 -6.82 -8.95
N ASP A 118 -17.44 -7.79 -8.28
CA ASP A 118 -17.54 -9.16 -8.76
C ASP A 118 -18.18 -9.19 -10.16
N MET A 119 -19.32 -8.51 -10.32
CA MET A 119 -20.00 -8.38 -11.62
C MET A 119 -19.11 -7.80 -12.72
N LEU A 120 -18.22 -6.85 -12.40
CA LEU A 120 -17.28 -6.28 -13.38
C LEU A 120 -16.14 -7.24 -13.76
N LYS A 121 -15.74 -8.14 -12.86
CA LYS A 121 -14.69 -9.15 -13.12
C LYS A 121 -15.22 -10.30 -13.98
N GLU A 122 -16.51 -10.60 -13.88
CA GLU A 122 -17.13 -11.76 -14.53
C GLU A 122 -16.88 -11.88 -16.04
N PRO A 123 -17.03 -10.81 -16.87
CA PRO A 123 -16.77 -10.92 -18.30
C PRO A 123 -15.34 -11.31 -18.64
N ILE A 124 -14.36 -10.87 -17.84
CA ILE A 124 -12.94 -11.19 -18.03
C ILE A 124 -12.68 -12.66 -17.66
N LEU A 125 -13.22 -13.09 -16.51
CA LEU A 125 -13.09 -14.48 -16.08
C LEU A 125 -13.77 -15.44 -17.06
N GLU A 126 -14.94 -15.08 -17.61
CA GLU A 126 -15.64 -15.87 -18.62
C GLU A 126 -14.83 -15.98 -19.91
N GLU A 127 -14.26 -14.86 -20.40
CA GLU A 127 -13.41 -14.83 -21.59
C GLU A 127 -12.20 -15.78 -21.44
N ILE A 128 -11.50 -15.69 -20.30
CA ILE A 128 -10.33 -16.51 -20.02
C ILE A 128 -10.72 -17.97 -19.80
N THR A 129 -11.85 -18.23 -19.14
CA THR A 129 -12.38 -19.59 -18.95
C THR A 129 -12.61 -20.26 -20.30
N ALA A 130 -13.29 -19.60 -21.23
CA ALA A 130 -13.53 -20.13 -22.57
C ALA A 130 -12.21 -20.45 -23.32
N LYS A 131 -11.20 -19.59 -23.18
CA LYS A 131 -9.86 -19.82 -23.77
C LYS A 131 -9.14 -21.02 -23.13
N LEU A 132 -9.20 -21.17 -21.81
CA LEU A 132 -8.59 -22.29 -21.08
C LEU A 132 -9.28 -23.62 -21.40
N VAL A 133 -10.62 -23.66 -21.43
CA VAL A 133 -11.39 -24.85 -21.83
C VAL A 133 -10.95 -25.30 -23.22
N LYS A 134 -10.85 -24.37 -24.18
CA LYS A 134 -10.40 -24.69 -25.54
C LYS A 134 -8.95 -25.15 -25.61
N ARG A 135 -8.04 -24.54 -24.82
CA ARG A 135 -6.60 -24.83 -24.84
C ARG A 135 -6.27 -26.19 -24.24
N TYR A 136 -6.89 -26.52 -23.12
CA TYR A 136 -6.56 -27.73 -22.33
C TYR A 136 -7.57 -28.85 -22.49
N GLN A 137 -8.72 -28.60 -23.12
CA GLN A 137 -9.81 -29.57 -23.30
C GLN A 137 -10.31 -30.14 -21.96
N LEU A 138 -10.29 -29.31 -20.92
CA LEU A 138 -10.79 -29.61 -19.57
C LEU A 138 -11.97 -28.69 -19.24
N ASN A 139 -12.89 -29.17 -18.42
CA ASN A 139 -14.06 -28.40 -18.00
C ASN A 139 -13.69 -27.42 -16.87
N PHE A 140 -13.19 -26.25 -17.24
CA PHE A 140 -12.94 -25.15 -16.30
C PHE A 140 -14.21 -24.32 -16.07
N THR A 141 -14.42 -23.96 -14.82
CA THR A 141 -15.37 -22.90 -14.42
C THR A 141 -14.62 -21.61 -14.11
N ARG A 142 -15.34 -20.48 -14.09
CA ARG A 142 -14.81 -19.18 -13.64
C ARG A 142 -14.14 -19.26 -12.26
N GLN A 143 -14.72 -20.05 -11.35
CA GLN A 143 -14.16 -20.28 -10.03
C GLN A 143 -12.81 -21.02 -10.09
N ASN A 144 -12.66 -21.98 -11.01
CA ASN A 144 -11.37 -22.65 -11.22
C ASN A 144 -10.33 -21.66 -11.74
N VAL A 145 -10.69 -20.81 -12.70
CA VAL A 145 -9.79 -19.78 -13.23
C VAL A 145 -9.35 -18.79 -12.14
N ALA A 146 -10.29 -18.29 -11.34
CA ALA A 146 -9.97 -17.42 -10.21
C ALA A 146 -9.06 -18.11 -9.18
N SER A 147 -9.29 -19.39 -8.90
CA SER A 147 -8.46 -20.18 -7.98
C SER A 147 -7.07 -20.46 -8.53
N LEU A 148 -6.94 -20.77 -9.83
CA LEU A 148 -5.65 -20.94 -10.52
C LEU A 148 -4.86 -19.64 -10.56
N TRP A 149 -5.55 -18.51 -10.81
CA TRP A 149 -4.92 -17.20 -10.74
C TRP A 149 -4.41 -16.88 -9.33
N PHE A 150 -5.21 -17.17 -8.30
CA PHE A 150 -4.77 -17.03 -6.91
C PHE A 150 -3.57 -17.93 -6.60
N LEU A 151 -3.60 -19.20 -7.01
CA LEU A 151 -2.49 -20.14 -6.81
C LEU A 151 -1.21 -19.66 -7.51
N CYS A 152 -1.31 -19.20 -8.76
CA CYS A 152 -0.21 -18.60 -9.50
C CYS A 152 0.45 -17.46 -8.69
N LYS A 153 -0.34 -16.52 -8.15
CA LYS A 153 0.20 -15.44 -7.32
C LYS A 153 0.94 -15.95 -6.08
N GLN A 154 0.44 -17.01 -5.43
CA GLN A 154 1.09 -17.58 -4.25
C GLN A 154 2.37 -18.35 -4.61
N GLU A 155 2.36 -19.15 -5.67
CA GLU A 155 3.54 -19.85 -6.18
C GLU A 155 4.64 -18.87 -6.59
N ALA A 156 4.30 -17.83 -7.34
CA ALA A 156 5.25 -16.83 -7.79
C ALA A 156 5.85 -16.04 -6.61
N SER A 157 5.02 -15.58 -5.68
CA SER A 157 5.48 -14.71 -4.59
C SER A 157 6.20 -15.45 -3.46
N LEU A 158 5.74 -16.65 -3.11
CA LEU A 158 6.30 -17.43 -2.00
C LEU A 158 7.43 -18.31 -2.49
N LEU A 159 7.19 -19.09 -3.56
CA LEU A 159 8.08 -20.17 -4.01
C LEU A 159 8.95 -19.80 -5.20
N ASP A 160 8.70 -18.67 -5.86
CA ASP A 160 9.33 -18.28 -7.13
C ASP A 160 9.11 -19.28 -8.27
N ILE A 161 7.92 -19.87 -8.26
CA ILE A 161 7.50 -20.79 -9.31
C ILE A 161 6.56 -19.99 -10.23
N THR A 162 6.94 -19.84 -11.50
CA THR A 162 6.20 -19.04 -12.50
C THR A 162 5.80 -19.84 -13.74
N ASP A 163 6.10 -21.14 -13.75
CA ASP A 163 5.87 -22.06 -14.86
C ASP A 163 4.83 -23.16 -14.55
N GLN A 164 4.29 -23.20 -13.33
CA GLN A 164 3.22 -24.12 -12.92
C GLN A 164 1.84 -23.49 -13.11
N ALA A 165 1.13 -23.06 -12.06
CA ALA A 165 -0.20 -22.49 -12.20
C ALA A 165 -0.20 -21.24 -13.10
N CYS A 166 0.87 -20.44 -13.02
CA CYS A 166 1.08 -19.29 -13.90
C CYS A 166 1.29 -19.70 -15.37
N GLY A 167 1.93 -20.83 -15.63
CA GLY A 167 2.18 -21.37 -16.97
C GLY A 167 0.91 -21.81 -17.70
N MET A 168 -0.23 -21.85 -17.02
CA MET A 168 -1.53 -22.12 -17.64
C MET A 168 -2.08 -20.91 -18.43
N PHE A 169 -1.57 -19.72 -18.14
CA PHE A 169 -2.02 -18.46 -18.73
C PHE A 169 -0.99 -17.93 -19.72
N THR A 170 -1.47 -17.30 -20.79
CA THR A 170 -0.64 -16.47 -21.66
C THR A 170 -0.33 -15.13 -21.01
N ALA A 171 0.71 -14.43 -21.43
CA ALA A 171 1.06 -13.12 -20.90
C ALA A 171 -0.11 -12.11 -20.95
N SER A 172 -0.86 -12.08 -22.06
CA SER A 172 -2.04 -11.22 -22.17
C SER A 172 -3.18 -11.60 -21.24
N GLU A 173 -3.35 -12.89 -20.93
CA GLU A 173 -4.36 -13.34 -19.96
C GLU A 173 -3.93 -12.98 -18.54
N VAL A 174 -2.64 -13.07 -18.23
CA VAL A 174 -2.07 -12.59 -16.95
C VAL A 174 -2.28 -11.08 -16.79
N GLU A 175 -2.01 -10.27 -17.81
CA GLU A 175 -2.25 -8.82 -17.75
C GLU A 175 -3.73 -8.49 -17.50
N LEU A 176 -4.65 -9.22 -18.13
CA LEU A 176 -6.09 -9.06 -17.91
C LEU A 176 -6.50 -9.46 -16.49
N LEU A 177 -5.98 -10.57 -15.96
CA LEU A 177 -6.24 -11.02 -14.59
C LEU A 177 -5.65 -10.05 -13.56
N GLU A 178 -4.43 -9.57 -13.76
CA GLU A 178 -3.82 -8.52 -12.94
C GLU A 178 -4.72 -7.27 -12.95
N TRP A 179 -5.21 -6.85 -14.12
CA TRP A 179 -6.11 -5.71 -14.19
C TRP A 179 -7.43 -5.91 -13.43
N THR A 180 -7.96 -7.14 -13.36
CA THR A 180 -9.14 -7.40 -12.50
C THR A 180 -8.85 -7.19 -11.02
N ASP A 181 -7.64 -7.53 -10.55
CA ASP A 181 -7.20 -7.26 -9.18
C ASP A 181 -6.94 -5.76 -8.97
N ASP A 182 -6.35 -5.08 -9.96
CA ASP A 182 -6.10 -3.64 -9.93
C ASP A 182 -7.39 -2.84 -9.79
N MET A 183 -8.41 -3.21 -10.58
CA MET A 183 -9.74 -2.60 -10.56
C MET A 183 -10.44 -2.84 -9.21
N GLU A 184 -10.39 -4.07 -8.68
CA GLU A 184 -10.93 -4.38 -7.35
C GLU A 184 -10.25 -3.53 -6.27
N LEU A 185 -8.92 -3.46 -6.30
CA LEU A 185 -8.14 -2.66 -5.36
C LEU A 185 -8.47 -1.18 -5.47
N PHE A 186 -8.57 -0.66 -6.70
CA PHE A 186 -8.91 0.74 -6.98
C PHE A 186 -10.28 1.10 -6.42
N ILE A 187 -11.30 0.32 -6.77
CA ILE A 187 -12.68 0.58 -6.36
C ILE A 187 -12.81 0.50 -4.85
N LEU A 188 -12.32 -0.58 -4.25
CA LEU A 188 -12.67 -0.90 -2.88
C LEU A 188 -11.67 -0.41 -1.83
N LYS A 189 -10.46 0.00 -2.21
CA LYS A 189 -9.40 0.44 -1.28
C LYS A 189 -8.64 1.69 -1.75
N GLY A 190 -8.67 1.99 -3.05
CA GLY A 190 -7.95 3.12 -3.66
C GLY A 190 -8.84 4.32 -3.98
N TYR A 191 -8.55 4.98 -5.10
CA TYR A 191 -9.21 6.23 -5.52
C TYR A 191 -10.66 6.08 -6.03
N GLY A 192 -11.23 4.88 -6.02
CA GLY A 192 -12.60 4.65 -6.49
C GLY A 192 -13.67 5.42 -5.72
N LYS A 193 -13.49 5.63 -4.41
CA LYS A 193 -14.27 6.59 -3.61
C LYS A 193 -13.43 7.16 -2.47
N SER A 194 -13.72 8.39 -2.10
CA SER A 194 -12.94 9.10 -1.08
C SER A 194 -13.02 8.51 0.33
N ILE A 195 -14.09 7.79 0.70
CA ILE A 195 -14.16 7.04 1.97
C ILE A 195 -12.96 6.09 2.15
N ASN A 196 -12.46 5.49 1.06
CA ASN A 196 -11.38 4.51 1.09
C ASN A 196 -10.09 5.10 1.69
N TYR A 197 -9.80 6.37 1.42
CA TYR A 197 -8.57 7.02 1.87
C TYR A 197 -8.79 8.07 2.96
N ARG A 198 -9.99 8.67 3.08
CA ARG A 198 -10.33 9.58 4.20
C ARG A 198 -10.20 8.92 5.56
N MET A 199 -10.55 7.64 5.67
CA MET A 199 -10.40 6.90 6.94
C MET A 199 -8.92 6.79 7.40
N ALA A 200 -7.95 6.98 6.50
CA ALA A 200 -6.53 6.96 6.80
C ALA A 200 -5.96 8.32 7.26
N VAL A 201 -6.78 9.39 7.31
CA VAL A 201 -6.33 10.73 7.72
C VAL A 201 -5.67 10.76 9.12
N PRO A 202 -6.11 10.01 10.14
CA PRO A 202 -5.40 9.93 11.41
C PRO A 202 -3.94 9.48 11.26
N LEU A 203 -3.67 8.53 10.36
CA LEU A 203 -2.31 8.08 10.08
C LEU A 203 -1.48 9.18 9.41
N LEU A 204 -2.04 9.90 8.43
CA LEU A 204 -1.35 11.03 7.78
C LEU A 204 -1.02 12.15 8.79
N ARG A 205 -1.95 12.46 9.69
CA ARG A 205 -1.73 13.44 10.77
C ARG A 205 -0.61 12.98 11.72
N ASP A 206 -0.66 11.74 12.19
CA ASP A 206 0.36 11.16 13.08
C ASP A 206 1.75 11.16 12.42
N VAL A 207 1.81 10.83 11.14
CA VAL A 207 3.02 10.91 10.30
C VAL A 207 3.59 12.32 10.26
N PHE A 208 2.77 13.31 9.91
CA PHE A 208 3.21 14.69 9.78
C PHE A 208 3.62 15.28 11.14
N GLN A 209 2.84 15.01 12.19
CA GLN A 209 3.15 15.41 13.55
C GLN A 209 4.49 14.80 14.02
N SER A 210 4.79 13.54 13.67
CA SER A 210 6.09 12.93 13.98
C SER A 210 7.26 13.72 13.38
N MET A 211 7.07 14.32 12.19
CA MET A 211 8.09 15.17 11.57
C MET A 211 8.25 16.49 12.33
N GLU A 212 7.14 17.15 12.68
CA GLU A 212 7.17 18.41 13.46
C GLU A 212 7.83 18.20 14.84
N GLU A 213 7.56 17.07 15.49
CA GLU A 213 8.20 16.65 16.75
C GLU A 213 9.72 16.45 16.56
N ALA A 214 10.14 15.77 15.50
CA ALA A 214 11.55 15.55 15.19
C ALA A 214 12.31 16.86 14.88
N ILE A 215 11.65 17.81 14.21
CA ILE A 215 12.19 19.15 13.95
C ILE A 215 12.38 19.90 15.25
N SER A 216 11.32 19.98 16.06
CA SER A 216 11.35 20.69 17.35
C SER A 216 12.45 20.15 18.25
N ALA A 217 12.57 18.82 18.35
CA ALA A 217 13.61 18.16 19.12
C ALA A 217 15.04 18.49 18.64
N LYS A 218 15.23 18.64 17.32
CA LYS A 218 16.51 19.03 16.72
C LYS A 218 16.84 20.51 16.96
N GLU A 219 15.86 21.41 16.82
CA GLU A 219 16.03 22.85 17.02
C GLU A 219 16.28 23.21 18.49
N GLU A 220 15.62 22.52 19.42
CA GLU A 220 15.82 22.65 20.88
C GLU A 220 17.14 22.04 21.37
N LYS A 221 17.98 21.49 20.47
CA LYS A 221 19.27 20.85 20.76
C LYS A 221 19.14 19.75 21.83
N LEU A 222 18.05 18.98 21.79
CA LEU A 222 17.91 17.82 22.66
C LEU A 222 19.07 16.85 22.44
N LYS A 223 19.45 16.13 23.50
CA LYS A 223 20.59 15.20 23.45
C LYS A 223 20.35 14.14 22.35
N PRO A 224 21.36 13.74 21.57
CA PRO A 224 21.19 12.77 20.47
C PRO A 224 20.53 11.45 20.90
N VAL A 225 20.72 11.05 22.16
CA VAL A 225 20.15 9.82 22.75
C VAL A 225 18.62 9.87 22.85
N THR A 226 18.01 11.05 22.91
CA THR A 226 16.55 11.21 23.06
C THR A 226 15.84 11.57 21.75
N LEU A 227 16.57 11.70 20.64
CA LEU A 227 15.97 12.06 19.35
C LEU A 227 15.43 10.81 18.66
N GLU A 228 14.10 10.75 18.49
CA GLU A 228 13.47 9.75 17.63
C GLU A 228 13.94 9.97 16.18
N LYS A 229 14.73 9.03 15.66
CA LYS A 229 15.24 9.13 14.29
C LYS A 229 14.39 8.39 13.28
N ALA A 230 13.63 7.39 13.74
CA ALA A 230 12.79 6.57 12.87
C ALA A 230 11.55 6.02 13.58
N ARG A 231 10.42 6.08 12.87
CA ARG A 231 9.15 5.48 13.28
C ARG A 231 8.71 4.46 12.24
N LEU A 232 8.77 3.19 12.63
CA LEU A 232 8.46 2.05 11.75
C LEU A 232 7.04 1.59 12.03
N ARG A 233 6.15 1.72 11.05
CA ARG A 233 4.76 1.30 11.16
C ARG A 233 4.53 0.13 10.22
N PHE A 234 4.01 -0.97 10.76
CA PHE A 234 3.78 -2.15 9.97
C PHE A 234 2.29 -2.48 9.92
N ALA A 235 1.76 -2.57 8.71
CA ALA A 235 0.34 -2.68 8.50
C ALA A 235 -0.01 -3.62 7.33
N HIS A 236 -1.31 -3.73 7.05
CA HIS A 236 -1.83 -4.50 5.93
C HIS A 236 -1.91 -3.64 4.66
N ALA A 237 -2.17 -4.28 3.51
CA ALA A 237 -2.39 -3.57 2.24
C ALA A 237 -3.58 -2.59 2.35
N GLU A 238 -4.60 -2.95 3.13
CA GLU A 238 -5.75 -2.12 3.49
C GLU A 238 -5.38 -0.83 4.24
N THR A 239 -4.15 -0.71 4.72
CA THR A 239 -3.62 0.53 5.33
C THR A 239 -2.76 1.30 4.35
N VAL A 240 -1.84 0.59 3.69
CA VAL A 240 -0.85 1.21 2.80
C VAL A 240 -1.48 1.77 1.53
N VAL A 241 -2.48 1.10 0.96
CA VAL A 241 -3.17 1.59 -0.24
C VAL A 241 -3.89 2.92 0.04
N PRO A 242 -4.77 3.04 1.06
CA PRO A 242 -5.34 4.32 1.49
C PRO A 242 -4.32 5.41 1.81
N PHE A 243 -3.23 5.07 2.51
CA PHE A 243 -2.20 6.04 2.85
C PHE A 243 -1.47 6.57 1.61
N THR A 244 -1.12 5.69 0.69
CA THR A 244 -0.55 6.05 -0.62
C THR A 244 -1.49 6.93 -1.43
N CYS A 245 -2.81 6.72 -1.32
CA CYS A 245 -3.80 7.57 -1.96
C CYS A 245 -3.84 9.00 -1.37
N LEU A 246 -3.69 9.14 -0.05
CA LEU A 246 -3.59 10.45 0.60
C LEU A 246 -2.35 11.24 0.17
N LEU A 247 -1.29 10.57 -0.28
CA LEU A 247 -0.10 11.23 -0.83
C LEU A 247 -0.25 11.60 -2.31
N GLY A 248 -1.33 11.15 -2.98
CA GLY A 248 -1.56 11.38 -4.40
C GLY A 248 -0.66 10.56 -5.32
N LEU A 249 -0.13 9.41 -4.88
CA LEU A 249 0.74 8.59 -5.74
C LEU A 249 -0.09 7.76 -6.73
N PHE A 250 0.52 7.33 -7.84
CA PHE A 250 -0.10 6.46 -8.86
C PHE A 250 -1.36 7.02 -9.53
N LEU A 251 -1.46 8.34 -9.62
CA LEU A 251 -2.53 9.00 -10.37
C LEU A 251 -2.29 8.86 -11.87
N GLU A 252 -3.38 8.67 -12.62
CA GLU A 252 -3.31 8.65 -14.09
C GLU A 252 -3.10 10.08 -14.64
N GLY A 253 -2.55 10.16 -15.85
CA GLY A 253 -2.30 11.42 -16.54
C GLY A 253 -3.58 12.21 -16.87
N PRO A 254 -3.46 13.48 -17.26
CA PRO A 254 -4.59 14.36 -17.55
C PRO A 254 -5.49 13.83 -18.67
N GLU A 255 -4.99 12.97 -19.56
CA GLU A 255 -5.80 12.32 -20.60
C GLU A 255 -6.92 11.43 -20.06
N TYR A 256 -6.81 10.95 -18.81
CA TYR A 256 -7.82 10.13 -18.14
C TYR A 256 -8.72 10.93 -17.20
N THR A 257 -8.56 12.24 -17.22
CA THR A 257 -9.33 13.18 -16.39
C THR A 257 -10.23 14.03 -17.28
N ASP A 258 -11.41 14.41 -16.81
CA ASP A 258 -12.34 15.26 -17.57
C ASP A 258 -11.85 16.73 -17.63
N GLY A 259 -10.62 16.95 -18.10
CA GLY A 259 -9.97 18.26 -18.25
C GLY A 259 -9.29 18.82 -16.99
N ASN A 260 -9.40 18.17 -15.83
CA ASN A 260 -8.83 18.61 -14.54
C ASN A 260 -7.79 17.61 -14.02
N SER A 261 -6.68 18.04 -13.43
CA SER A 261 -5.69 17.08 -12.93
C SER A 261 -6.31 16.07 -11.94
N ALA A 262 -5.87 14.81 -12.01
CA ALA A 262 -6.37 13.74 -11.14
C ALA A 262 -6.14 14.10 -9.66
N PHE A 263 -5.04 14.81 -9.39
CA PHE A 263 -4.70 15.28 -8.06
C PHE A 263 -5.71 16.31 -7.52
N GLU A 264 -6.11 17.29 -8.32
CA GLU A 264 -7.15 18.25 -7.91
C GLU A 264 -8.50 17.57 -7.66
N GLN A 265 -8.86 16.56 -8.45
CA GLN A 265 -10.06 15.75 -8.19
C GLN A 265 -9.97 15.04 -6.83
N THR A 266 -8.81 14.48 -6.47
CA THR A 266 -8.63 13.88 -5.14
C THR A 266 -8.73 14.89 -4.00
N GLN A 267 -8.28 16.13 -4.20
CA GLN A 267 -8.43 17.22 -3.24
C GLN A 267 -9.89 17.68 -3.09
N ARG A 268 -10.68 17.60 -4.16
CA ARG A 268 -12.15 17.77 -4.14
C ARG A 268 -12.90 16.52 -3.67
N GLU A 269 -12.17 15.43 -3.42
CA GLU A 269 -12.68 14.16 -2.92
C GLU A 269 -13.67 13.47 -3.88
N GLU A 270 -13.52 13.76 -5.17
CA GLU A 270 -14.28 13.21 -6.28
C GLU A 270 -13.77 11.80 -6.63
N PRO A 271 -14.66 10.84 -6.95
CA PRO A 271 -14.27 9.53 -7.48
C PRO A 271 -13.47 9.65 -8.77
N LEU A 272 -12.36 8.92 -8.87
CA LEU A 272 -11.59 8.83 -10.12
C LEU A 272 -12.13 7.72 -11.03
N LYS A 273 -11.85 7.83 -12.34
CA LYS A 273 -12.18 6.80 -13.32
C LYS A 273 -11.31 5.56 -13.10
N LEU A 274 -11.85 4.39 -13.48
CA LEU A 274 -11.12 3.13 -13.38
C LEU A 274 -9.82 3.17 -14.20
N PRO A 275 -8.76 2.47 -13.74
CA PRO A 275 -7.52 2.39 -14.48
C PRO A 275 -7.75 1.78 -15.87
N PRO A 276 -7.02 2.24 -16.90
CA PRO A 276 -7.15 1.73 -18.26
C PRO A 276 -7.00 0.20 -18.31
N LYS A 277 -7.91 -0.46 -19.02
CA LYS A 277 -7.81 -1.91 -19.28
C LYS A 277 -6.61 -2.19 -20.20
N PRO A 278 -5.85 -3.28 -20.04
CA PRO A 278 -4.82 -3.68 -21.00
C PRO A 278 -5.37 -3.87 -22.42
N PRO A 279 -4.57 -3.60 -23.48
CA PRO A 279 -3.12 -3.34 -23.46
C PRO A 279 -2.73 -1.88 -23.19
N GLN A 280 -3.68 -1.01 -22.86
CA GLN A 280 -3.39 0.38 -22.51
C GLN A 280 -2.49 0.44 -21.27
N HIS A 281 -1.54 1.38 -21.28
CA HIS A 281 -0.72 1.68 -20.12
C HIS A 281 -1.58 2.22 -18.98
N ARG A 282 -1.22 1.86 -17.75
CA ARG A 282 -1.85 2.32 -16.51
C ARG A 282 -0.81 2.52 -15.43
N ASN A 283 -0.92 3.61 -14.68
CA ASN A 283 -0.09 3.91 -13.53
C ASN A 283 -0.54 3.11 -12.30
N TRP A 284 -1.85 2.92 -12.14
CA TRP A 284 -2.39 2.15 -11.03
C TRP A 284 -2.27 0.64 -11.27
N ARG A 285 -1.32 0.01 -10.57
CA ARG A 285 -1.12 -1.44 -10.53
C ARG A 285 -1.00 -1.92 -9.09
N GLY A 286 -1.86 -2.82 -8.63
CA GLY A 286 -1.83 -3.38 -7.29
C GLY A 286 -0.51 -4.07 -6.96
N SER A 287 0.12 -4.70 -7.96
CA SER A 287 1.47 -5.28 -7.89
C SER A 287 2.57 -4.24 -7.62
N THR A 288 2.31 -2.96 -7.91
CA THR A 288 3.23 -1.85 -7.61
C THR A 288 2.80 -1.12 -6.34
N VAL A 289 1.50 -0.81 -6.17
CA VAL A 289 0.97 -0.01 -5.04
C VAL A 289 1.08 -0.73 -3.70
N ALA A 290 0.85 -2.04 -3.66
CA ALA A 290 0.93 -2.83 -2.44
C ALA A 290 1.26 -4.31 -2.71
N PRO A 291 2.45 -4.61 -3.27
CA PRO A 291 2.95 -5.97 -3.35
C PRO A 291 3.15 -6.56 -1.96
N PHE A 292 3.40 -7.87 -1.89
CA PHE A 292 3.91 -8.47 -0.66
C PHE A 292 5.17 -7.73 -0.21
N ALA A 293 5.12 -7.23 1.02
CA ALA A 293 6.16 -6.39 1.62
C ALA A 293 6.39 -5.00 0.99
N GLY A 294 5.42 -4.50 0.22
CA GLY A 294 5.53 -3.17 -0.39
C GLY A 294 5.43 -2.04 0.63
N ASN A 295 6.37 -1.10 0.61
CA ASN A 295 6.56 -0.08 1.65
C ASN A 295 6.42 1.35 1.10
N THR A 296 6.01 2.30 1.94
CA THR A 296 5.95 3.74 1.63
C THR A 296 6.72 4.52 2.70
N MET A 297 7.92 4.95 2.37
CA MET A 297 8.82 5.71 3.23
C MET A 297 8.64 7.22 3.01
N LEU A 298 8.60 8.00 4.08
CA LEU A 298 8.71 9.46 4.06
C LEU A 298 9.96 9.87 4.84
N VAL A 299 10.96 10.40 4.13
CA VAL A 299 12.24 10.83 4.70
C VAL A 299 12.21 12.33 4.92
N LEU A 300 12.53 12.76 6.14
CA LEU A 300 12.66 14.17 6.48
C LEU A 300 14.15 14.57 6.39
N PHE A 301 14.47 15.39 5.40
CA PHE A 301 15.78 15.98 5.20
C PHE A 301 15.87 17.36 5.84
N HIS A 302 17.08 17.71 6.27
CA HIS A 302 17.43 19.05 6.74
C HIS A 302 18.66 19.54 5.98
N CYS A 303 18.52 20.65 5.26
CA CYS A 303 19.61 21.31 4.55
C CYS A 303 20.10 22.49 5.39
N SER A 304 21.35 22.44 5.86
CA SER A 304 21.99 23.62 6.47
C SER A 304 22.27 24.65 5.36
N SER A 305 21.55 25.77 5.39
CA SER A 305 21.91 26.92 4.54
C SER A 305 23.26 27.47 4.99
N ASN A 306 24.30 27.30 4.19
CA ASN A 306 25.53 28.08 4.32
C ASN A 306 25.32 29.43 3.64
N SER A 307 24.47 30.30 4.18
CA SER A 307 24.41 31.69 3.73
C SER A 307 25.63 32.43 4.29
N THR A 308 26.72 32.43 3.52
CA THR A 308 27.76 33.45 3.62
C THR A 308 27.15 34.78 3.22
N GLU A 309 27.24 35.76 4.11
CA GLU A 309 27.07 37.21 3.91
C GLU A 309 26.10 37.65 2.78
N GLY A 310 24.82 37.77 3.13
CA GLY A 310 23.82 38.43 2.29
C GLY A 310 22.47 38.42 2.99
N ILE A 311 21.79 39.56 3.03
CA ILE A 311 20.55 39.84 3.79
C ILE A 311 19.56 38.67 3.71
N SER A 312 19.45 37.91 4.80
CA SER A 312 18.45 36.87 4.98
C SER A 312 17.08 37.52 5.05
N THR A 313 16.28 37.36 4.00
CA THR A 313 14.86 37.76 4.04
C THR A 313 14.05 36.67 4.75
N ILE A 314 12.86 37.02 5.26
CA ILE A 314 11.95 36.08 5.96
C ILE A 314 11.60 34.83 5.11
N GLN A 315 11.80 34.87 3.79
CA GLN A 315 11.63 33.73 2.89
C GLN A 315 12.75 32.67 2.97
N ASP A 316 13.96 33.01 3.42
CA ASP A 316 15.07 32.04 3.53
C ASP A 316 14.89 31.04 4.69
N TYR A 317 14.07 31.38 5.69
CA TYR A 317 13.75 30.47 6.79
C TYR A 317 12.73 29.38 6.40
N LYS A 318 12.01 29.52 5.27
CA LYS A 318 10.90 28.63 4.87
C LYS A 318 11.32 27.31 4.21
N SER A 319 12.61 27.06 3.98
CA SER A 319 13.05 25.91 3.15
C SER A 319 14.22 25.10 3.74
N LYS A 320 14.34 25.01 5.08
CA LYS A 320 15.40 24.19 5.70
C LYS A 320 15.07 22.70 5.70
N TYR A 321 13.78 22.35 5.68
CA TYR A 321 13.30 20.97 5.79
C TYR A 321 12.57 20.52 4.53
N PHE A 322 12.87 19.31 4.10
CA PHE A 322 12.29 18.70 2.90
C PHE A 322 11.79 17.29 3.21
N VAL A 323 10.70 16.91 2.58
CA VAL A 323 10.13 15.57 2.63
C VAL A 323 10.36 14.90 1.28
N GLN A 324 10.89 13.69 1.29
CA GLN A 324 10.95 12.80 0.13
C GLN A 324 10.09 11.57 0.41
N VAL A 325 9.26 11.18 -0.56
CA VAL A 325 8.57 9.89 -0.52
C VAL A 325 9.38 8.88 -1.30
N LEU A 326 9.59 7.70 -0.74
CA LEU A 326 10.07 6.52 -1.46
C LEU A 326 8.99 5.45 -1.37
N HIS A 327 8.51 4.95 -2.49
CA HIS A 327 7.58 3.84 -2.53
C HIS A 327 8.31 2.60 -3.08
N ASN A 328 8.26 1.49 -2.34
CA ASN A 328 9.07 0.31 -2.56
C ASN A 328 10.55 0.64 -2.76
N GLU A 329 11.09 1.50 -1.88
CA GLU A 329 12.49 1.96 -1.90
C GLU A 329 12.90 2.81 -3.12
N VAL A 330 11.95 3.17 -3.98
CA VAL A 330 12.20 4.04 -5.14
C VAL A 330 11.63 5.43 -4.85
N PRO A 331 12.42 6.51 -5.00
CA PRO A 331 11.91 7.88 -4.89
C PRO A 331 10.70 8.09 -5.80
N PHE A 332 9.65 8.71 -5.25
CA PHE A 332 8.41 8.97 -5.97
C PHE A 332 8.12 10.47 -5.99
N PRO A 333 8.02 11.11 -7.18
CA PRO A 333 7.69 12.52 -7.28
C PRO A 333 6.24 12.76 -6.84
N MET A 334 6.05 13.70 -5.92
CA MET A 334 4.73 13.96 -5.33
C MET A 334 3.96 15.01 -6.14
N PRO A 335 2.73 14.72 -6.62
CA PRO A 335 1.93 15.69 -7.36
C PRO A 335 1.61 16.96 -6.56
N GLY A 336 1.34 16.83 -5.26
CA GLY A 336 1.13 17.97 -4.35
C GLY A 336 2.35 18.86 -4.13
N CYS A 337 3.51 18.49 -4.70
CA CYS A 337 4.77 19.21 -4.60
C CYS A 337 5.29 19.65 -5.98
N GLY A 338 4.43 19.65 -7.00
CA GLY A 338 4.79 19.98 -8.38
C GLY A 338 5.64 18.90 -9.04
N ASP A 339 5.34 17.63 -8.75
CA ASP A 339 6.02 16.44 -9.30
C ASP A 339 7.54 16.41 -9.07
N LYS A 340 7.96 16.88 -7.88
CA LYS A 340 9.36 16.86 -7.43
C LYS A 340 9.59 15.77 -6.39
N ASP A 341 10.79 15.20 -6.39
CA ASP A 341 11.21 14.19 -5.40
C ASP A 341 11.37 14.79 -3.99
N PHE A 342 11.93 16.00 -3.91
CA PHE A 342 12.13 16.72 -2.65
C PHE A 342 11.11 17.85 -2.51
N CYS A 343 10.23 17.72 -1.54
CA CYS A 343 9.17 18.68 -1.28
C CYS A 343 9.49 19.51 -0.04
N PRO A 344 9.54 20.86 -0.11
CA PRO A 344 9.63 21.68 1.09
C PRO A 344 8.52 21.31 2.08
N LEU A 345 8.84 21.19 3.37
CA LEU A 345 7.88 20.70 4.38
C LEU A 345 6.58 21.51 4.42
N GLU A 346 6.64 22.84 4.27
CA GLU A 346 5.44 23.69 4.22
C GLU A 346 4.59 23.42 2.98
N VAL A 347 5.22 23.16 1.84
CA VAL A 347 4.50 22.79 0.60
C VAL A 347 3.84 21.42 0.78
N PHE A 348 4.52 20.47 1.43
CA PHE A 348 3.94 19.17 1.77
C PHE A 348 2.72 19.34 2.71
N LYS A 349 2.84 20.19 3.72
CA LYS A 349 1.75 20.51 4.65
C LYS A 349 0.55 21.13 3.92
N GLU A 350 0.76 22.15 3.11
CA GLU A 350 -0.29 22.88 2.42
C GLU A 350 -0.92 22.10 1.27
N GLY A 351 -0.11 21.37 0.48
CA GLY A 351 -0.54 20.69 -0.74
C GLY A 351 -1.05 19.26 -0.52
N ILE A 352 -0.54 18.55 0.49
CA ILE A 352 -0.86 17.13 0.73
C ILE A 352 -1.62 16.95 2.05
N VAL A 353 -1.13 17.50 3.17
CA VAL A 353 -1.74 17.24 4.49
C VAL A 353 -3.05 17.99 4.68
N ASN A 354 -3.01 19.33 4.61
CA ASN A 354 -4.12 20.22 4.90
C ASN A 354 -5.41 19.96 4.09
N PRO A 355 -5.36 19.64 2.78
CA PRO A 355 -6.56 19.38 1.99
C PRO A 355 -7.41 18.22 2.52
N HIS A 356 -6.80 17.27 3.21
CA HIS A 356 -7.47 16.12 3.80
C HIS A 356 -8.00 16.37 5.22
N LEU A 357 -7.66 17.49 5.86
CA LEU A 357 -8.06 17.78 7.24
C LEU A 357 -9.49 18.31 7.39
N LYS A 358 -10.26 18.38 6.29
CA LYS A 358 -11.65 18.87 6.24
C LYS A 358 -12.61 18.09 7.15
N HIS A 359 -12.34 16.81 7.36
CA HIS A 359 -13.18 15.90 8.13
C HIS A 359 -12.37 15.19 9.22
N ASP A 360 -13.01 14.93 10.36
CA ASP A 360 -12.44 14.10 11.41
C ASP A 360 -12.81 12.62 11.22
N PHE A 361 -12.00 11.71 11.78
CA PHE A 361 -12.24 10.27 11.64
C PHE A 361 -13.63 9.85 12.13
N LYS A 362 -14.10 10.41 13.25
CA LYS A 362 -15.38 10.03 13.85
C LYS A 362 -16.54 10.44 12.94
N SER A 363 -16.53 11.63 12.34
CA SER A 363 -17.57 12.03 11.39
C SER A 363 -17.57 11.21 10.10
N VAL A 364 -16.40 10.79 9.61
CA VAL A 364 -16.28 9.91 8.43
C VAL A 364 -16.78 8.50 8.72
N CYS A 365 -16.47 7.97 9.91
CA CYS A 365 -16.63 6.55 10.24
C CYS A 365 -17.83 6.21 11.13
N THR A 366 -18.59 7.21 11.58
CA THR A 366 -19.87 7.00 12.24
C THR A 366 -20.96 6.86 11.19
N LEU A 367 -21.76 5.79 11.28
CA LEU A 367 -22.94 5.63 10.45
C LEU A 367 -23.89 6.79 10.69
N GLN A 368 -24.03 7.67 9.70
CA GLN A 368 -25.10 8.67 9.74
C GLN A 368 -26.43 7.92 9.61
N SER A 369 -27.35 8.16 10.53
CA SER A 369 -28.72 7.68 10.42
C SER A 369 -29.36 8.31 9.17
N LYS A 370 -29.25 7.67 8.01
CA LYS A 370 -29.93 8.16 6.82
C LYS A 370 -31.44 7.92 6.97
N ALA A 371 -32.19 9.02 6.98
CA ALA A 371 -33.53 9.02 6.40
C ALA A 371 -33.44 8.53 4.94
N PRO A 372 -34.45 7.81 4.42
CA PRO A 372 -34.35 7.15 3.13
C PRO A 372 -34.11 8.15 1.99
N GLU A 373 -32.89 8.18 1.47
CA GLU A 373 -32.58 8.83 0.20
C GLU A 373 -33.25 8.04 -0.92
N LEU A 374 -34.18 8.69 -1.61
CA LEU A 374 -34.81 8.19 -2.83
C LEU A 374 -33.73 7.91 -3.87
N LEU A 375 -33.53 6.63 -4.19
CA LEU A 375 -32.77 6.18 -5.36
C LEU A 375 -33.24 6.94 -6.61
N PRO A 376 -32.34 7.52 -7.43
CA PRO A 376 -32.73 8.00 -8.74
C PRO A 376 -33.23 6.81 -9.57
N SER A 377 -34.49 6.94 -10.01
CA SER A 377 -35.21 5.90 -10.72
C SER A 377 -34.62 5.66 -12.12
N LYS A 378 -34.51 4.36 -12.48
CA LYS A 378 -34.47 3.78 -13.83
C LYS A 378 -33.13 3.82 -14.58
N PHE A 379 -32.37 2.73 -14.45
CA PHE A 379 -31.69 2.12 -15.60
C PHE A 379 -32.49 0.87 -16.03
N PRO A 380 -32.73 0.64 -17.33
CA PRO A 380 -33.57 -0.47 -17.78
C PRO A 380 -32.83 -1.80 -17.63
N MET A 381 -33.24 -2.61 -16.65
CA MET A 381 -32.85 -4.01 -16.56
C MET A 381 -33.67 -4.86 -17.57
N PRO A 382 -33.04 -5.81 -18.29
CA PRO A 382 -33.77 -6.84 -19.02
C PRO A 382 -34.54 -7.72 -18.04
N LYS A 383 -35.85 -7.85 -18.28
CA LYS A 383 -36.79 -8.61 -17.44
C LYS A 383 -36.54 -10.11 -17.63
N ASN A 384 -35.89 -10.76 -16.66
CA ASN A 384 -36.24 -12.09 -16.12
C ASN A 384 -35.09 -12.68 -15.29
N CYS A 385 -35.07 -12.45 -13.97
CA CYS A 385 -34.47 -13.38 -12.99
C CYS A 385 -34.74 -12.94 -11.54
N SER A 386 -36.01 -12.89 -11.12
CA SER A 386 -36.38 -12.49 -9.75
C SER A 386 -36.28 -13.61 -8.70
N ILE A 387 -36.07 -14.87 -9.09
CA ILE A 387 -36.15 -16.02 -8.17
C ILE A 387 -34.74 -16.58 -7.86
N VAL A 388 -33.85 -16.60 -8.85
CA VAL A 388 -32.46 -17.07 -8.68
C VAL A 388 -31.68 -16.18 -7.70
N TYR A 389 -31.92 -14.86 -7.73
CA TYR A 389 -31.23 -13.90 -6.86
C TYR A 389 -31.62 -14.02 -5.38
N LYS A 390 -32.85 -14.45 -5.08
CA LYS A 390 -33.32 -14.68 -3.70
C LYS A 390 -32.76 -15.98 -3.11
N LEU A 391 -32.62 -17.02 -3.94
CA LEU A 391 -31.98 -18.29 -3.55
C LEU A 391 -30.46 -18.14 -3.42
N ALA A 392 -29.80 -17.38 -4.29
CA ALA A 392 -28.37 -17.09 -4.19
C ALA A 392 -28.02 -16.34 -2.89
N ASN A 393 -28.85 -15.38 -2.47
CA ASN A 393 -28.68 -14.68 -1.19
C ASN A 393 -28.89 -15.59 0.04
N LEU A 394 -29.78 -16.59 -0.06
CA LEU A 394 -30.00 -17.54 1.04
C LEU A 394 -28.85 -18.55 1.16
N ILE A 395 -28.32 -19.00 0.02
CA ILE A 395 -27.17 -19.92 -0.07
C ILE A 395 -25.88 -19.20 0.34
N TRP A 396 -25.68 -17.94 -0.06
CA TRP A 396 -24.54 -17.12 0.38
C TRP A 396 -24.56 -16.87 1.90
N ARG A 397 -25.73 -16.65 2.51
CA ARG A 397 -25.87 -16.56 3.97
C ARG A 397 -25.54 -17.87 4.70
N PHE A 398 -25.66 -19.02 4.04
CA PHE A 398 -25.29 -20.32 4.62
C PHE A 398 -23.79 -20.60 4.49
N PHE A 399 -23.13 -20.20 3.40
CA PHE A 399 -21.69 -20.44 3.21
C PHE A 399 -20.77 -19.34 3.79
N SER A 400 -21.25 -18.11 3.98
CA SER A 400 -20.47 -17.02 4.61
C SER A 400 -20.44 -17.08 6.14
N ARG A 401 -21.17 -18.03 6.76
CA ARG A 401 -21.23 -18.19 8.23
C ARG A 401 -20.08 -19.04 8.79
N ASP A 402 -19.38 -19.80 7.96
CA ASP A 402 -18.31 -20.73 8.40
C ASP A 402 -16.88 -20.20 8.21
N SER A 403 -16.68 -19.01 7.65
CA SER A 403 -15.34 -18.43 7.44
C SER A 403 -14.95 -17.31 8.42
N PHE A 404 -15.87 -16.86 9.29
CA PHE A 404 -15.62 -15.76 10.23
C PHE A 404 -15.67 -16.13 11.73
N ASP A 405 -16.15 -17.33 12.09
CA ASP A 405 -16.34 -17.72 13.51
C ASP A 405 -15.37 -18.82 14.04
N GLN A 406 -14.32 -19.19 13.30
CA GLN A 406 -13.39 -20.27 13.74
C GLN A 406 -11.92 -19.85 13.98
N LYS A 407 -11.68 -18.60 14.39
CA LYS A 407 -10.35 -18.16 14.88
C LYS A 407 -10.36 -17.49 16.27
N ASN A 408 -11.29 -17.93 17.11
CA ASN A 408 -11.27 -17.66 18.55
C ASN A 408 -11.39 -18.99 19.30
N GLU A 409 -10.31 -19.77 19.32
CA GLU A 409 -9.94 -20.66 20.42
C GLU A 409 -8.52 -21.19 20.16
N LEU A 410 -7.66 -20.98 21.18
CA LEU A 410 -6.20 -21.18 21.29
C LEU A 410 -5.29 -20.03 20.78
#